data_AF-E4XY60-F1
#
_entry.id   AF-E4XY60-F1
#
_cell.length_a   1.000
_cell.length_b   1.000
_cell.length_c   1.000
_cell.angle_alpha   90.00
_cell.angle_beta   90.00
_cell.angle_gamma   90.00
#
_symmetry.space_group_name_H-M   'P 1'
#
loop_
_entity.id
_entity.type
_entity.pdbx_description
1 polymer ?
#
loop_
_entity_poly.entity_id
_entity_poly.type
_entity_poly.pdbx_seq_one_letter_code
_entity_poly.pdbx_strand_id
1 'polypeptide(L)'
;MKLSISTFIASVSATSWPGQAYDGTIYNYCGTKVTLAAESINATCTLDFNGFDFAHISIPGCFSQGKGSNVVECNGIEGVTDPNNLDVTIFWQQELDFDNNLINSTCAEDSDVTLVCESNDMAPSVPMFDNISNNFHARDSEQWNLIQIYGIGSENYAVSLNDALGQPAAISNYTCGLCSSIESVGSNQLTFTVNMDAFSAQLFELVVESDALISQQTSTIVAV
;
A
#
# COMPACT_ATOMS: atom_id res chain seq x y z
N MET A 1 -13.02 -8.47 -54.67
CA MET A 1 -13.27 -8.49 -53.21
C MET A 1 -11.91 -8.27 -52.53
N LYS A 2 -11.64 -7.06 -52.01
CA LYS A 2 -10.37 -6.75 -51.32
C LYS A 2 -10.56 -7.05 -49.84
N LEU A 3 -9.81 -8.02 -49.32
CA LEU A 3 -9.73 -8.28 -47.88
C LEU A 3 -8.85 -7.19 -47.26
N SER A 4 -9.42 -6.38 -46.36
CA SER A 4 -8.64 -5.47 -45.51
C SER A 4 -8.24 -6.25 -44.25
N ILE A 5 -6.94 -6.44 -44.05
CA ILE A 5 -6.40 -6.96 -42.79
C ILE A 5 -6.26 -5.74 -41.88
N SER A 6 -7.17 -5.61 -40.91
CA SER A 6 -7.00 -4.67 -39.80
C SER A 6 -6.12 -5.32 -38.74
N THR A 7 -4.87 -4.90 -38.67
CA THR A 7 -3.99 -5.20 -37.55
C THR A 7 -4.45 -4.37 -36.36
N PHE A 8 -5.06 -5.02 -35.36
CA PHE A 8 -5.16 -4.44 -34.02
C PHE A 8 -3.78 -4.50 -33.38
N ILE A 9 -3.16 -3.34 -33.17
CA ILE A 9 -2.03 -3.24 -32.25
C ILE A 9 -2.64 -3.33 -30.86
N ALA A 10 -2.53 -4.50 -30.22
CA ALA A 10 -2.75 -4.60 -28.80
C ALA A 10 -1.70 -3.73 -28.12
N SER A 11 -2.13 -2.67 -27.44
CA SER A 11 -1.31 -1.99 -26.45
C SER A 11 -1.05 -3.01 -25.34
N VAL A 12 0.16 -3.56 -25.29
CA VAL A 12 0.66 -4.22 -24.07
C VAL A 12 0.68 -3.12 -23.02
N SER A 13 -0.31 -3.12 -22.12
CA SER A 13 -0.19 -2.36 -20.87
C SER A 13 1.04 -2.91 -20.19
N ALA A 14 2.13 -2.13 -20.15
CA ALA A 14 3.35 -2.58 -19.51
C ALA A 14 3.03 -2.87 -18.05
N THR A 15 3.11 -4.14 -17.65
CA THR A 15 2.99 -4.59 -16.25
C THR A 15 4.22 -4.17 -15.44
N SER A 16 5.31 -3.77 -16.08
CA SER A 16 6.48 -3.19 -15.43
C SER A 16 7.00 -1.98 -16.19
N TRP A 17 7.50 -0.97 -15.46
CA TRP A 17 8.14 0.21 -16.02
C TRP A 17 9.54 0.41 -15.44
N PRO A 18 10.53 0.75 -16.27
CA PRO A 18 11.88 1.05 -15.79
C PRO A 18 11.89 2.38 -15.04
N GLY A 19 12.94 2.59 -14.25
CA GLY A 19 13.18 3.90 -13.67
C GLY A 19 13.49 4.95 -14.72
N GLN A 20 13.38 6.21 -14.31
CA GLN A 20 13.52 7.35 -15.21
C GLN A 20 14.58 8.32 -14.69
N ALA A 21 15.36 8.87 -15.62
CA ALA A 21 16.17 10.06 -15.37
C ALA A 21 15.48 11.24 -16.04
N TYR A 22 15.19 12.28 -15.26
CA TYR A 22 14.57 13.51 -15.76
C TYR A 22 15.47 14.70 -15.42
N ASP A 23 15.84 15.47 -16.44
CA ASP A 23 16.67 16.68 -16.30
C ASP A 23 17.98 16.46 -15.49
N GLY A 24 18.64 15.32 -15.72
CA GLY A 24 19.88 14.95 -15.00
C GLY A 24 19.67 14.47 -13.56
N THR A 25 18.44 14.52 -13.04
CA THR A 25 18.07 13.90 -11.76
C THR A 25 17.70 12.44 -12.01
N ILE A 26 18.35 11.53 -11.31
CA ILE A 26 18.09 10.09 -11.40
C ILE A 26 17.05 9.73 -10.33
N TYR A 27 15.91 9.23 -10.78
CA TYR A 27 14.93 8.59 -9.90
C TYR A 27 15.20 7.09 -9.96
N ASN A 28 15.86 6.59 -8.91
CA ASN A 28 16.32 5.22 -8.81
C ASN A 28 15.19 4.28 -8.33
N TYR A 29 14.00 4.46 -8.91
CA TYR A 29 12.83 3.61 -8.66
C TYR A 29 12.23 3.20 -9.99
N CYS A 30 11.92 1.92 -10.10
CA CYS A 30 11.12 1.33 -11.16
C CYS A 30 9.84 0.77 -10.53
N GLY A 31 8.94 0.22 -11.33
CA GLY A 31 7.76 -0.39 -10.73
C GLY A 31 7.11 -1.46 -11.56
N THR A 32 6.26 -2.21 -10.87
CA THR A 32 5.51 -3.35 -11.38
C THR A 32 4.09 -3.28 -10.87
N LYS A 33 3.16 -3.64 -11.74
CA LYS A 33 1.74 -3.79 -11.47
C LYS A 33 1.36 -5.23 -11.80
N VAL A 34 0.81 -5.95 -10.83
CA VAL A 34 0.40 -7.34 -10.99
C VAL A 34 -0.98 -7.56 -10.37
N THR A 35 -1.81 -8.32 -11.07
CA THR A 35 -3.09 -8.80 -10.55
C THR A 35 -2.89 -10.21 -9.99
N LEU A 36 -3.21 -10.39 -8.71
CA LEU A 36 -3.12 -11.68 -8.04
C LEU A 36 -4.53 -12.16 -7.67
N ALA A 37 -4.85 -13.40 -8.03
CA ALA A 37 -6.09 -14.06 -7.64
C ALA A 37 -5.80 -15.04 -6.49
N ALA A 38 -6.42 -14.82 -5.33
CA ALA A 38 -6.30 -15.70 -4.18
C ALA A 38 -7.50 -15.55 -3.25
N GLU A 39 -7.93 -16.62 -2.62
CA GLU A 39 -8.98 -16.60 -1.58
C GLU A 39 -8.50 -15.80 -0.36
N SER A 40 -8.59 -14.47 -0.44
CA SER A 40 -8.00 -13.53 0.52
C SER A 40 -9.00 -13.08 1.60
N ILE A 41 -10.29 -13.32 1.40
CA ILE A 41 -11.33 -12.99 2.39
C ILE A 41 -11.13 -13.84 3.64
N ASN A 42 -11.02 -13.18 4.80
CA ASN A 42 -10.79 -13.82 6.08
C ASN A 42 -9.56 -14.75 6.06
N ALA A 43 -8.54 -14.37 5.28
CA ALA A 43 -7.27 -15.08 5.16
C ALA A 43 -6.11 -14.12 5.44
N THR A 44 -5.01 -14.66 5.95
CA THR A 44 -3.75 -13.95 6.02
C THR A 44 -2.98 -14.25 4.74
N CYS A 45 -2.67 -13.22 3.97
CA CYS A 45 -1.89 -13.33 2.76
C CYS A 45 -0.48 -12.79 2.96
N THR A 46 0.49 -13.53 2.48
CA THR A 46 1.90 -13.18 2.45
C THR A 46 2.34 -12.97 1.02
N LEU A 47 2.90 -11.80 0.72
CA LEU A 47 3.58 -11.55 -0.55
C LEU A 47 5.06 -11.88 -0.42
N ASP A 48 5.57 -12.61 -1.41
CA ASP A 48 6.99 -12.89 -1.63
C ASP A 48 7.43 -12.20 -2.93
N PHE A 49 8.59 -11.56 -2.88
CA PHE A 49 9.15 -10.74 -3.94
C PHE A 49 10.43 -11.33 -4.53
N ASN A 50 10.68 -12.63 -4.36
CA ASN A 50 11.81 -13.36 -4.92
C ASN A 50 13.19 -12.75 -4.57
N GLY A 51 13.29 -12.11 -3.40
CA GLY A 51 14.51 -11.45 -2.92
C GLY A 51 14.75 -10.03 -3.44
N PHE A 52 13.79 -9.43 -4.16
CA PHE A 52 13.87 -8.02 -4.56
C PHE A 52 13.41 -7.09 -3.43
N ASP A 53 14.12 -5.97 -3.27
CA ASP A 53 13.79 -4.93 -2.32
C ASP A 53 12.82 -3.92 -2.94
N PHE A 54 11.64 -3.76 -2.34
CA PHE A 54 10.71 -2.72 -2.72
C PHE A 54 10.90 -1.46 -1.87
N ALA A 55 10.72 -0.29 -2.49
CA ALA A 55 10.65 0.99 -1.81
C ALA A 55 9.25 1.30 -1.30
N HIS A 56 8.23 0.87 -2.05
CA HIS A 56 6.82 1.06 -1.69
C HIS A 56 5.95 0.00 -2.33
N ILE A 57 4.87 -0.35 -1.64
CA ILE A 57 3.86 -1.26 -2.14
C ILE A 57 2.47 -0.74 -1.76
N SER A 58 1.56 -0.79 -2.74
CA SER A 58 0.14 -0.46 -2.60
C SER A 58 -0.68 -1.67 -2.99
N ILE A 59 -1.52 -2.13 -2.08
CA ILE A 59 -2.41 -3.27 -2.27
C ILE A 59 -3.79 -2.86 -1.72
N PRO A 60 -4.66 -2.25 -2.54
CA PRO A 60 -5.99 -1.87 -2.07
C PRO A 60 -6.78 -3.09 -1.57
N GLY A 61 -7.42 -2.97 -0.41
CA GLY A 61 -8.16 -4.05 0.24
C GLY A 61 -7.28 -5.02 1.04
N CYS A 62 -6.05 -4.65 1.40
CA CYS A 62 -5.08 -5.50 2.10
C CYS A 62 -4.74 -4.83 3.45
N PHE A 63 -5.38 -5.31 4.51
CA PHE A 63 -5.32 -4.70 5.84
C PHE A 63 -4.16 -5.27 6.66
N SER A 64 -3.34 -4.41 7.28
CA SER A 64 -2.18 -4.84 8.06
C SER A 64 -2.11 -4.18 9.45
N GLN A 65 -1.20 -4.70 10.29
CA GLN A 65 -0.87 -4.13 11.61
C GLN A 65 0.55 -3.55 11.68
N GLY A 66 1.28 -3.57 10.56
CA GLY A 66 2.70 -3.24 10.49
C GLY A 66 3.61 -4.24 11.20
N LYS A 67 4.34 -5.07 10.44
CA LYS A 67 5.30 -6.05 10.99
C LYS A 67 6.75 -5.85 10.54
N GLY A 68 7.04 -4.89 9.65
CA GLY A 68 8.39 -4.61 9.12
C GLY A 68 8.51 -4.69 7.59
N SER A 69 9.72 -4.48 7.07
CA SER A 69 9.96 -4.10 5.66
C SER A 69 10.09 -5.24 4.65
N ASN A 70 10.33 -6.48 5.07
CA ASN A 70 10.78 -7.54 4.12
C ASN A 70 9.72 -8.61 3.86
N VAL A 71 8.60 -8.58 4.58
CA VAL A 71 7.48 -9.50 4.39
C VAL A 71 6.21 -8.66 4.47
N VAL A 72 5.40 -8.68 3.42
CA VAL A 72 4.11 -8.00 3.42
C VAL A 72 3.06 -9.02 3.80
N GLU A 73 2.56 -8.90 5.03
CA GLU A 73 1.42 -9.67 5.51
C GLU A 73 0.20 -8.76 5.59
N CYS A 74 -0.92 -9.23 5.04
CA CYS A 74 -2.18 -8.55 5.18
C CYS A 74 -3.37 -9.48 5.20
N ASN A 75 -4.52 -8.93 5.56
CA ASN A 75 -5.77 -9.65 5.68
C ASN A 75 -6.78 -9.07 4.71
N GLY A 76 -7.49 -9.94 4.00
CA GLY A 76 -8.67 -9.53 3.25
C GLY A 76 -9.91 -9.52 4.15
N ILE A 77 -10.72 -8.48 3.99
CA ILE A 77 -11.95 -8.25 4.75
C ILE A 77 -13.15 -8.46 3.83
N GLU A 78 -14.12 -9.26 4.29
CA GLU A 78 -15.37 -9.49 3.57
C GLU A 78 -16.11 -8.17 3.29
N GLY A 79 -16.55 -7.98 2.05
CA GLY A 79 -17.25 -6.77 1.61
C GLY A 79 -16.35 -5.58 1.27
N VAL A 80 -15.03 -5.69 1.48
CA VAL A 80 -14.03 -4.68 1.10
C VAL A 80 -13.06 -5.22 0.06
N THR A 81 -12.44 -6.36 0.36
CA THR A 81 -11.39 -6.95 -0.48
C THR A 81 -12.01 -7.67 -1.68
N ASP A 82 -11.41 -7.54 -2.87
CA ASP A 82 -11.75 -8.37 -4.03
C ASP A 82 -10.87 -9.62 -4.04
N PRO A 83 -11.39 -10.82 -3.69
CA PRO A 83 -10.57 -12.04 -3.65
C PRO A 83 -10.10 -12.49 -5.03
N ASN A 84 -10.76 -12.09 -6.11
CA ASN A 84 -10.41 -12.59 -7.42
C ASN A 84 -9.42 -11.68 -8.16
N ASN A 85 -9.13 -10.50 -7.61
CA ASN A 85 -8.43 -9.45 -8.33
C ASN A 85 -7.76 -8.45 -7.37
N LEU A 86 -6.77 -8.91 -6.61
CA LEU A 86 -5.92 -8.00 -5.84
C LEU A 86 -4.98 -7.28 -6.80
N ASP A 87 -5.18 -5.97 -6.94
CA ASP A 87 -4.34 -5.10 -7.78
C ASP A 87 -3.14 -4.60 -6.98
N VAL A 88 -1.98 -5.23 -7.19
CA VAL A 88 -0.75 -4.94 -6.46
C VAL A 88 0.12 -4.01 -7.30
N THR A 89 0.43 -2.84 -6.77
CA THR A 89 1.40 -1.91 -7.36
C THR A 89 2.63 -1.80 -6.48
N ILE A 90 3.80 -2.06 -7.05
CA ILE A 90 5.08 -2.09 -6.34
C ILE A 90 6.04 -1.11 -7.01
N PHE A 91 6.76 -0.36 -6.20
CA PHE A 91 7.89 0.45 -6.63
C PHE A 91 9.14 -0.17 -6.04
N TRP A 92 10.06 -0.57 -6.90
CA TRP A 92 11.31 -1.26 -6.53
C TRP A 92 12.44 -0.28 -6.33
N GLN A 93 13.38 -0.62 -5.45
CA GLN A 93 14.65 0.08 -5.41
C GLN A 93 15.46 -0.32 -6.63
N GLN A 94 15.88 0.67 -7.42
CA GLN A 94 16.74 0.45 -8.57
C GLN A 94 18.18 0.85 -8.23
N GLU A 95 19.13 -0.02 -8.51
CA GLU A 95 20.54 0.30 -8.31
C GLU A 95 21.12 1.11 -9.47
N LEU A 96 22.25 1.76 -9.20
CA LEU A 96 23.07 2.44 -10.19
C LEU A 96 24.36 1.67 -10.42
N ASP A 97 24.81 1.61 -11.68
CA ASP A 97 26.14 1.09 -12.01
C ASP A 97 27.24 2.10 -11.67
N PHE A 98 28.50 1.72 -11.94
CA PHE A 98 29.66 2.57 -11.67
C PHE A 98 29.66 3.89 -12.48
N ASP A 99 28.96 3.90 -13.61
CA ASP A 99 28.82 5.05 -14.50
C ASP A 99 27.54 5.85 -14.19
N ASN A 100 26.87 5.56 -13.07
CA ASN A 100 25.64 6.21 -12.62
C ASN A 100 24.43 5.94 -13.53
N ASN A 101 24.42 4.84 -14.27
CA ASN A 101 23.26 4.40 -15.05
C ASN A 101 22.36 3.47 -14.25
N LEU A 102 21.05 3.50 -14.53
CA LEU A 102 20.06 2.62 -13.93
C LEU A 102 20.28 1.16 -14.34
N ILE A 103 20.33 0.25 -13.34
CA ILE A 103 20.44 -1.19 -13.55
C ILE A 103 19.05 -1.82 -13.56
N ASN A 104 18.49 -2.10 -14.74
CA ASN A 104 17.14 -2.68 -14.86
C ASN A 104 16.99 -4.07 -14.23
N SER A 105 18.07 -4.85 -14.05
CA SER A 105 18.00 -6.17 -13.42
C SER A 105 17.72 -6.15 -11.92
N THR A 106 17.65 -4.96 -11.30
CA THR A 106 17.26 -4.77 -9.90
C THR A 106 15.77 -4.45 -9.75
N CYS A 107 15.06 -4.36 -10.88
CA CYS A 107 13.62 -4.20 -10.94
C CYS A 107 12.96 -5.56 -11.13
N ALA A 108 12.12 -5.96 -10.18
CA ALA A 108 11.36 -7.21 -10.31
C ALA A 108 10.27 -7.07 -11.38
N GLU A 109 9.96 -8.16 -12.07
CA GLU A 109 8.85 -8.27 -13.00
C GLU A 109 7.60 -8.82 -12.28
N ASP A 110 6.46 -8.88 -12.99
CA ASP A 110 5.22 -9.44 -12.44
C ASP A 110 5.39 -10.92 -12.02
N SER A 111 6.23 -11.68 -12.73
CA SER A 111 6.55 -13.07 -12.39
C SER A 111 7.35 -13.26 -11.11
N ASP A 112 7.96 -12.19 -10.57
CA ASP A 112 8.73 -12.24 -9.32
C ASP A 112 7.84 -12.04 -8.08
N VAL A 113 6.56 -11.72 -8.27
CA VAL A 113 5.61 -11.46 -7.20
C VAL A 113 4.70 -12.66 -7.03
N THR A 114 4.70 -13.24 -5.84
CA THR A 114 3.78 -14.34 -5.51
C THR A 114 2.98 -14.01 -4.25
N LEU A 115 1.78 -14.57 -4.17
CA LEU A 115 0.85 -14.39 -3.06
C LEU A 115 0.45 -15.77 -2.54
N VAL A 116 0.62 -15.97 -1.24
CA VAL A 116 0.15 -17.17 -0.54
C VAL A 116 -0.82 -16.73 0.55
N CYS A 117 -2.06 -17.20 0.48
CA CYS A 117 -3.08 -16.91 1.49
C CYS A 117 -3.43 -18.15 2.30
N GLU A 118 -3.45 -18.01 3.61
CA GLU A 118 -3.89 -19.03 4.56
C GLU A 118 -5.21 -18.57 5.19
N SER A 119 -6.26 -19.39 5.08
CA SER A 119 -7.56 -19.10 5.71
C SER A 119 -7.40 -18.95 7.22
N ASN A 120 -7.97 -17.88 7.77
CA ASN A 120 -8.14 -17.71 9.21
C ASN A 120 -9.52 -18.19 9.69
N ASP A 121 -10.40 -18.62 8.77
CA ASP A 121 -11.81 -19.02 8.97
C ASP A 121 -12.74 -17.95 9.59
N MET A 122 -12.18 -16.83 10.03
CA MET A 122 -12.88 -15.74 10.70
C MET A 122 -12.17 -14.41 10.47
N ALA A 123 -12.93 -13.33 10.54
CA ALA A 123 -12.38 -12.00 10.37
C ALA A 123 -11.41 -11.62 11.51
N PRO A 124 -10.44 -10.71 11.26
CA PRO A 124 -9.47 -10.32 12.28
C PRO A 124 -10.13 -9.76 13.54
N SER A 125 -9.64 -10.19 14.71
CA SER A 125 -10.12 -9.73 16.03
C SER A 125 -9.45 -8.46 16.53
N VAL A 126 -8.46 -7.97 15.79
CA VAL A 126 -7.61 -6.85 16.13
C VAL A 126 -7.79 -5.72 15.11
N PRO A 127 -7.55 -4.46 15.51
CA PRO A 127 -7.63 -3.34 14.57
C PRO A 127 -6.58 -3.48 13.48
N MET A 128 -6.96 -3.13 12.26
CA MET A 128 -6.08 -3.10 11.09
C MET A 128 -6.40 -1.87 10.26
N PHE A 129 -5.46 -1.44 9.45
CA PHE A 129 -5.70 -0.37 8.47
C PHE A 129 -5.09 -0.71 7.13
N ASP A 130 -5.60 -0.03 6.12
CA ASP A 130 -5.16 -0.05 4.73
C ASP A 130 -5.03 1.41 4.25
N ASN A 131 -3.99 1.71 3.50
CA ASN A 131 -3.82 2.94 2.74
C ASN A 131 -4.19 2.64 1.28
N ILE A 132 -5.39 3.06 0.90
CA ILE A 132 -5.93 2.85 -0.45
C ILE A 132 -5.49 3.95 -1.43
N SER A 133 -4.70 4.92 -0.98
CA SER A 133 -4.04 5.88 -1.88
C SER A 133 -2.80 5.27 -2.49
N ASN A 134 -2.79 5.10 -3.82
CA ASN A 134 -1.55 4.92 -4.56
C ASN A 134 -0.94 6.30 -4.83
N ASN A 135 -0.27 6.86 -3.83
CA ASN A 135 0.27 8.22 -3.86
C ASN A 135 1.80 8.23 -3.89
N PHE A 136 2.42 7.23 -4.52
CA PHE A 136 3.86 7.19 -4.70
C PHE A 136 4.38 8.53 -5.26
N HIS A 137 5.35 9.08 -4.56
CA HIS A 137 6.09 10.27 -4.96
C HIS A 137 7.55 10.08 -4.55
N ALA A 138 8.45 10.68 -5.31
CA ALA A 138 9.86 10.65 -4.98
C ALA A 138 10.21 11.90 -4.15
N ARG A 139 10.44 11.69 -2.84
CA ARG A 139 10.97 12.63 -1.83
C ARG A 139 10.12 13.86 -1.48
N ASP A 140 10.26 14.31 -0.24
CA ASP A 140 9.95 15.65 0.29
C ASP A 140 8.65 16.26 -0.25
N SER A 141 7.53 15.55 -0.10
CA SER A 141 6.24 16.10 -0.49
C SER A 141 5.15 15.83 0.53
N GLU A 142 4.28 16.82 0.69
CA GLU A 142 2.99 16.64 1.34
C GLU A 142 2.14 15.68 0.51
N GLN A 143 1.77 14.55 1.10
CA GLN A 143 0.95 13.55 0.45
C GLN A 143 -0.45 13.50 1.02
N TRP A 144 -1.44 13.53 0.14
CA TRP A 144 -2.81 13.17 0.50
C TRP A 144 -2.95 11.66 0.56
N ASN A 145 -3.43 11.17 1.69
CA ASN A 145 -3.64 9.76 1.98
C ASN A 145 -5.09 9.50 2.33
N LEU A 146 -5.52 8.30 1.97
CA LEU A 146 -6.84 7.76 2.20
C LEU A 146 -6.66 6.45 2.94
N ILE A 147 -6.88 6.49 4.25
CA ILE A 147 -6.71 5.33 5.13
C ILE A 147 -8.08 4.74 5.43
N GLN A 148 -8.21 3.43 5.27
CA GLN A 148 -9.35 2.65 5.66
C GLN A 148 -9.02 1.83 6.91
N ILE A 149 -9.91 1.80 7.90
CA ILE A 149 -9.67 1.15 9.20
C ILE A 149 -10.75 0.12 9.48
N TYR A 150 -10.31 -1.09 9.87
CA TYR A 150 -11.15 -2.19 10.28
C TYR A 150 -10.91 -2.52 11.76
N GLY A 151 -11.98 -2.74 12.54
CA GLY A 151 -11.87 -3.12 13.96
C GLY A 151 -13.23 -3.50 14.55
N ILE A 152 -13.44 -4.80 14.82
CA ILE A 152 -14.75 -5.37 15.21
C ILE A 152 -15.13 -5.18 16.68
N GLY A 153 -14.55 -4.25 17.43
CA GLY A 153 -14.86 -4.19 18.86
C GLY A 153 -14.31 -3.05 19.70
N SER A 154 -13.71 -2.01 19.10
CA SER A 154 -13.35 -0.79 19.84
C SER A 154 -14.08 0.41 19.27
N GLU A 155 -14.50 1.30 20.16
CA GLU A 155 -14.97 2.64 19.78
C GLU A 155 -13.78 3.58 19.54
N ASN A 156 -12.67 3.38 20.25
CA ASN A 156 -11.51 4.27 20.20
C ASN A 156 -10.28 3.57 19.64
N TYR A 157 -9.53 4.29 18.82
CA TYR A 157 -8.30 3.81 18.20
C TYR A 157 -7.22 4.88 18.24
N ALA A 158 -5.97 4.42 18.20
CA ALA A 158 -4.81 5.24 17.92
C ALA A 158 -4.09 4.67 16.69
N VAL A 159 -3.80 5.53 15.71
CA VAL A 159 -2.96 5.20 14.54
C VAL A 159 -1.67 6.00 14.60
N SER A 160 -0.54 5.31 14.45
CA SER A 160 0.77 5.94 14.34
C SER A 160 1.33 5.69 12.94
N LEU A 161 1.61 6.77 12.22
CA LEU A 161 2.12 6.70 10.86
C LEU A 161 3.63 6.85 10.83
N ASN A 162 4.26 5.91 10.14
CA ASN A 162 5.69 5.87 9.86
C ASN A 162 5.92 5.66 8.37
N ASP A 163 7.07 6.12 7.90
CA ASP A 163 7.52 5.87 6.53
C ASP A 163 8.08 4.47 6.34
N ALA A 164 8.43 4.13 5.10
CA ALA A 164 8.99 2.83 4.72
C ALA A 164 10.32 2.52 5.41
N LEU A 165 11.02 3.53 5.94
CA LEU A 165 12.24 3.39 6.74
C LEU A 165 11.95 3.28 8.25
N GLY A 166 10.67 3.28 8.64
CA GLY A 166 10.21 3.23 10.01
C GLY A 166 10.34 4.54 10.77
N GLN A 167 10.60 5.67 10.09
CA GLN A 167 10.65 6.98 10.76
C GLN A 167 9.24 7.57 10.94
N PRO A 168 8.97 8.29 12.04
CA PRO A 168 7.71 8.99 12.25
C PRO A 168 7.36 9.94 11.11
N ALA A 169 6.16 9.79 10.55
CA ALA A 169 5.66 10.64 9.50
C ALA A 169 4.73 11.72 10.08
N ALA A 170 4.98 13.00 9.77
CA ALA A 170 4.20 14.09 10.32
C ALA A 170 2.79 14.14 9.70
N ILE A 171 1.75 14.30 10.52
CA ILE A 171 0.35 14.26 10.11
C ILE A 171 -0.26 15.65 10.22
N SER A 172 -0.97 16.08 9.18
CA SER A 172 -1.73 17.32 9.16
C SER A 172 -3.02 17.17 8.36
N ASN A 173 -3.90 18.18 8.41
CA ASN A 173 -5.10 18.29 7.57
C ASN A 173 -5.94 16.99 7.51
N TYR A 174 -6.26 16.43 8.67
CA TYR A 174 -7.00 15.18 8.76
C TYR A 174 -8.50 15.38 8.89
N THR A 175 -9.27 14.49 8.28
CA THR A 175 -10.72 14.38 8.46
C THR A 175 -11.12 12.92 8.59
N CYS A 176 -12.19 12.67 9.35
CA CYS A 176 -12.81 11.36 9.45
C CYS A 176 -14.32 11.54 9.26
N GLY A 177 -14.87 10.94 8.20
CA GLY A 177 -16.26 11.17 7.82
C GLY A 177 -17.29 10.63 8.81
N LEU A 178 -16.92 9.60 9.57
CA LEU A 178 -17.82 8.86 10.46
C LEU A 178 -17.24 8.70 11.88
N CYS A 179 -16.32 9.58 12.27
CA CYS A 179 -15.84 9.66 13.65
C CYS A 179 -16.67 10.65 14.46
N SER A 180 -16.88 10.35 15.74
CA SER A 180 -17.43 11.33 16.69
C SER A 180 -16.36 12.30 17.19
N SER A 181 -15.09 11.89 17.20
CA SER A 181 -13.94 12.73 17.54
C SER A 181 -12.69 12.27 16.78
N ILE A 182 -11.77 13.20 16.56
CA ILE A 182 -10.42 12.94 16.04
C ILE A 182 -9.47 14.01 16.58
N GLU A 183 -8.34 13.57 17.13
CA GLU A 183 -7.36 14.42 17.79
C GLU A 183 -5.95 13.96 17.45
N SER A 184 -5.03 14.91 17.26
CA SER A 184 -3.61 14.61 17.08
C SER A 184 -2.90 14.48 18.41
N VAL A 185 -2.11 13.41 18.57
CA VAL A 185 -1.25 13.18 19.73
C VAL A 185 0.20 13.25 19.26
N GLY A 186 0.85 14.40 19.46
CA GLY A 186 2.16 14.66 18.87
C GLY A 186 2.07 14.88 17.35
N SER A 187 3.17 14.65 16.63
CA SER A 187 3.25 14.93 15.19
C SER A 187 2.85 13.77 14.29
N ASN A 188 2.92 12.52 14.75
CA ASN A 188 2.77 11.33 13.89
C ASN A 188 1.67 10.36 14.35
N GLN A 189 0.81 10.78 15.28
CA GLN A 189 -0.26 9.93 15.80
C GLN A 189 -1.59 10.68 15.82
N LEU A 190 -2.65 9.95 15.46
CA LEU A 190 -4.04 10.39 15.62
C LEU A 190 -4.77 9.42 16.55
N THR A 191 -5.59 9.95 17.44
CA THR A 191 -6.58 9.20 18.20
C THR A 191 -7.96 9.60 17.73
N PHE A 192 -8.86 8.64 17.56
CA PHE A 192 -10.21 8.90 17.08
C PHE A 192 -11.22 7.92 17.65
N THR A 193 -12.46 8.39 17.76
CA THR A 193 -13.61 7.57 18.15
C THR A 193 -14.49 7.32 16.93
N VAL A 194 -14.67 6.07 16.53
CA VAL A 194 -15.50 5.69 15.38
C VAL A 194 -16.96 5.58 15.76
N ASN A 195 -17.85 5.87 14.83
CA ASN A 195 -19.25 5.47 14.96
C ASN A 195 -19.41 3.99 14.53
N MET A 196 -19.60 3.09 15.49
CA MET A 196 -19.68 1.63 15.27
C MET A 196 -20.89 1.18 14.43
N ASP A 197 -21.86 2.07 14.16
CA ASP A 197 -22.99 1.76 13.27
C ASP A 197 -22.57 1.59 11.80
N ALA A 198 -21.32 1.87 11.44
CA ALA A 198 -20.77 1.62 10.11
C ALA A 198 -20.13 0.21 10.05
N PHE A 199 -20.90 -0.76 9.58
CA PHE A 199 -20.57 -2.20 9.55
C PHE A 199 -19.42 -2.63 8.61
N SER A 200 -18.57 -1.74 8.07
CA SER A 200 -17.79 -2.07 6.87
C SER A 200 -16.41 -1.42 6.73
N ALA A 201 -15.84 -0.85 7.79
CA ALA A 201 -14.62 -0.04 7.83
C ALA A 201 -14.84 1.47 7.64
N GLN A 202 -13.91 2.24 8.20
CA GLN A 202 -13.96 3.70 8.30
C GLN A 202 -12.89 4.34 7.43
N LEU A 203 -13.22 5.47 6.81
CA LEU A 203 -12.34 6.16 5.87
C LEU A 203 -11.83 7.49 6.44
N PHE A 204 -10.52 7.69 6.35
CA PHE A 204 -9.77 8.82 6.86
C PHE A 204 -9.03 9.48 5.71
N GLU A 205 -9.17 10.78 5.60
CA GLU A 205 -8.35 11.60 4.72
C GLU A 205 -7.34 12.34 5.58
N LEU A 206 -6.07 12.32 5.19
CA LEU A 206 -5.03 13.05 5.92
C LEU A 206 -3.87 13.43 5.00
N VAL A 207 -3.15 14.47 5.39
CA VAL A 207 -1.88 14.85 4.78
C VAL A 207 -0.74 14.31 5.61
N VAL A 208 0.24 13.68 4.95
CA VAL A 208 1.48 13.25 5.59
C VAL A 208 2.69 13.88 4.94
N GLU A 209 3.66 14.24 5.78
CA GLU A 209 4.97 14.72 5.39
C GLU A 209 6.05 13.81 5.99
N SER A 210 6.94 13.31 5.14
CA SER A 210 8.06 12.44 5.51
C SER A 210 9.14 12.45 4.40
N ASP A 211 10.38 12.11 4.77
CA ASP A 211 11.50 11.90 3.85
C ASP A 211 11.32 10.67 2.94
N ALA A 212 10.43 9.74 3.32
CA ALA A 212 10.09 8.55 2.57
C ALA A 212 8.57 8.30 2.54
N LEU A 213 8.14 7.32 1.75
CA LEU A 213 6.72 7.03 1.59
C LEU A 213 6.16 6.38 2.84
N ILE A 214 4.93 6.75 3.20
CA ILE A 214 4.23 6.03 4.28
C ILE A 214 4.15 4.55 3.92
N SER A 215 4.44 3.72 4.90
CA SER A 215 4.27 2.28 4.75
C SER A 215 3.28 1.79 5.79
N GLN A 216 2.26 1.08 5.31
CA GLN A 216 1.35 0.37 6.20
C GLN A 216 2.10 -0.69 7.02
N GLN A 217 3.23 -1.18 6.48
CA GLN A 217 4.03 -2.24 7.08
C GLN A 217 4.90 -1.78 8.25
N THR A 218 5.11 -0.47 8.39
CA THR A 218 5.86 0.14 9.49
C THR A 218 4.99 1.01 10.40
N SER A 219 3.80 1.38 9.93
CA SER A 219 2.78 2.10 10.68
C SER A 219 1.93 1.14 11.51
N THR A 220 1.32 1.62 12.60
CA THR A 220 0.59 0.77 13.55
C THR A 220 -0.78 1.33 13.86
N ILE A 221 -1.70 0.44 14.26
CA ILE A 221 -3.01 0.79 14.80
C ILE A 221 -3.31 -0.07 16.02
N VAL A 222 -3.86 0.56 17.06
CA VAL A 222 -4.28 -0.11 18.29
C VAL A 222 -5.64 0.40 18.77
N ALA A 223 -6.37 -0.45 19.48
CA ALA A 223 -7.54 -0.05 20.25
C ALA A 223 -7.07 0.59 21.56
N VAL A 224 -7.74 1.67 22.00
CA VAL A 224 -7.37 2.44 23.21
C VAL A 224 -8.51 2.60 24.20
#